data_AF-A0AAN5MDZ3-F1
#
_entry.id   AF-A0AAN5MDZ3-F1
#
_cell.length_a   1.000
_cell.length_b   1.000
_cell.length_c   1.000
_cell.angle_alpha   90.00
_cell.angle_beta   90.00
_cell.angle_gamma   90.00
#
_symmetry.space_group_name_H-M   'P 1'
#
loop_
_entity.id
_entity.type
_entity.pdbx_description
1 polymer ?
#
loop_
_entity_poly.entity_id
_entity_poly.type
_entity_poly.pdbx_seq_one_letter_code
_entity_poly.pdbx_strand_id
1 'polypeptide(L)'
;MAELRQRPADNKFQSDKSTQEVANCILYGWQEKSQTYGSVFIQPAKDGWSVYSAGQLELVDVTSTGDKTNISFYHQGGMFKYRIDNRINSITSCI
;
A
#
# COMPACT_ATOMS: atom_id res chain seq x y z
N MET A 1 9.14 6.58 -6.99
CA MET A 1 7.87 5.90 -7.29
C MET A 1 8.12 4.78 -8.29
N ALA A 2 8.84 5.06 -9.38
CA ALA A 2 9.13 4.07 -10.40
C ALA A 2 10.04 2.92 -9.92
N GLU A 3 11.04 3.17 -9.06
CA GLU A 3 12.04 2.15 -8.69
C GLU A 3 11.45 0.92 -7.99
N LEU A 4 10.59 1.08 -6.97
CA LEU A 4 9.95 -0.06 -6.32
C LEU A 4 9.06 -0.87 -7.29
N ARG A 5 8.51 -0.21 -8.32
CA ARG A 5 7.66 -0.84 -9.35
C ARG A 5 8.46 -1.49 -10.49
N GLN A 6 9.79 -1.35 -10.53
CA GLN A 6 10.64 -2.01 -11.54
C GLN A 6 10.76 -3.53 -11.31
N ARG A 7 10.29 -4.01 -10.15
CA ARG A 7 10.29 -5.43 -9.76
C ARG A 7 8.87 -5.90 -9.42
N PRO A 8 8.63 -7.22 -9.33
CA PRO A 8 7.35 -7.74 -8.86
C PRO A 8 7.02 -7.25 -7.45
N ALA A 9 5.72 -7.13 -7.17
CA ALA A 9 5.20 -6.84 -5.84
C ALA A 9 5.64 -7.91 -4.83
N ASP A 10 6.01 -7.50 -3.63
CA ASP A 10 6.38 -8.39 -2.53
C ASP A 10 5.17 -9.18 -2.04
N ASN A 11 4.02 -8.53 -1.99
CA ASN A 11 2.74 -9.14 -1.61
C ASN A 11 1.63 -8.66 -2.53
N LYS A 12 0.67 -9.55 -2.79
CA LYS A 12 -0.52 -9.28 -3.59
C LYS A 12 -1.76 -9.71 -2.83
N PHE A 13 -2.79 -8.88 -2.87
CA PHE A 13 -4.09 -9.14 -2.24
C PHE A 13 -5.22 -8.75 -3.19
N GLN A 14 -6.43 -9.21 -2.88
CA GLN A 14 -7.64 -8.83 -3.60
C GLN A 14 -8.74 -8.46 -2.61
N SER A 15 -9.63 -7.57 -3.02
CA SER A 15 -10.84 -7.20 -2.30
C SER A 15 -11.99 -6.99 -3.27
N ASP A 16 -13.21 -7.22 -2.79
CA ASP A 16 -14.45 -6.91 -3.50
C ASP A 16 -14.91 -5.46 -3.23
N LYS A 17 -14.21 -4.71 -2.36
CA LYS A 17 -14.45 -3.29 -2.08
C LYS A 17 -13.91 -2.40 -3.19
N SER A 18 -14.37 -1.15 -3.24
CA SER A 18 -13.88 -0.18 -4.23
C SER A 18 -12.41 0.22 -4.00
N THR A 19 -11.69 0.58 -5.06
CA THR A 19 -10.28 1.00 -4.96
C THR A 19 -10.08 2.19 -4.03
N GLN A 20 -11.00 3.16 -4.04
CA GLN A 20 -10.95 4.33 -3.17
C GLN A 20 -11.18 3.97 -1.69
N GLU A 21 -12.12 3.08 -1.40
CA GLU A 21 -12.39 2.61 -0.03
C GLU A 21 -11.16 1.87 0.55
N VAL A 22 -10.60 0.93 -0.22
CA VAL A 22 -9.42 0.18 0.20
C VAL A 22 -8.21 1.09 0.37
N ALA A 23 -7.96 2.01 -0.58
CA ALA A 23 -6.83 2.92 -0.50
C ALA A 23 -6.92 3.88 0.70
N ASN A 24 -8.10 4.42 1.00
CA ASN A 24 -8.29 5.28 2.16
C ASN A 24 -8.15 4.51 3.48
N CYS A 25 -8.69 3.29 3.57
CA CYS A 25 -8.51 2.45 4.76
C CYS A 25 -7.03 2.16 5.04
N ILE A 26 -6.26 1.79 4.01
CA ILE A 26 -4.82 1.56 4.12
C ILE A 26 -4.11 2.85 4.53
N LEU A 27 -4.43 3.99 3.90
CA LEU A 27 -3.85 5.29 4.24
C LEU A 27 -4.01 5.59 5.74
N TYR A 28 -5.22 5.47 6.27
CA TYR A 28 -5.49 5.75 7.69
C TYR A 28 -4.75 4.77 8.60
N GLY A 29 -4.85 3.46 8.35
CA GLY A 29 -4.15 2.46 9.15
C GLY A 29 -2.62 2.63 9.13
N TRP A 30 -2.07 3.09 8.01
CA TRP A 30 -0.65 3.40 7.91
C TRP A 30 -0.28 4.72 8.63
N GLN A 31 -1.17 5.72 8.64
CA GLN A 31 -0.97 7.00 9.31
C GLN A 31 -1.06 6.90 10.84
N GLU A 32 -1.77 5.92 11.40
CA GLU A 32 -1.79 5.65 12.85
C GLU A 32 -0.38 5.41 13.43
N LYS A 33 0.55 4.92 12.62
CA LYS A 33 1.95 4.70 12.98
C LYS A 33 2.90 5.74 12.38
N SER A 34 2.40 6.88 11.92
CA SER A 34 3.21 7.93 11.28
C SER A 34 4.29 8.52 12.19
N GLN A 35 4.04 8.61 13.51
CA GLN A 35 5.03 9.03 14.50
C GLN A 35 6.23 8.07 14.58
N THR A 36 6.03 6.78 14.24
CA THR A 36 7.07 5.74 14.28
C THR A 36 7.72 5.53 12.91
N TYR A 37 6.95 5.57 11.83
CA TYR A 37 7.39 5.16 10.49
C TYR A 37 7.46 6.29 9.46
N GLY A 38 7.15 7.51 9.87
CA GLY A 38 7.11 8.71 9.03
C GLY A 38 5.76 8.93 8.36
N SER A 39 5.62 10.08 7.72
CA SER A 39 4.41 10.49 7.01
C SER A 39 4.03 9.51 5.90
N VAL A 40 2.73 9.41 5.62
CA VAL A 40 2.17 8.54 4.59
C VAL A 40 1.26 9.37 3.72
N PHE A 41 1.38 9.19 2.41
CA PHE A 41 0.71 9.98 1.38
C PHE A 41 -0.10 9.08 0.47
N ILE A 42 -1.11 9.65 -0.16
CA ILE A 42 -1.91 9.02 -1.19
C ILE A 42 -1.85 9.86 -2.47
N GLN A 43 -1.84 9.22 -3.63
CA GLN A 43 -1.98 9.89 -4.91
C GLN A 43 -2.82 9.05 -5.88
N PRO A 44 -3.49 9.69 -6.86
CA PRO A 44 -4.11 8.97 -7.96
C PRO A 44 -3.09 8.14 -8.75
N ALA A 45 -3.53 6.98 -9.24
CA ALA A 45 -2.77 6.11 -10.14
C ALA A 45 -3.64 5.71 -11.33
N LYS A 46 -3.02 5.10 -12.35
CA LYS A 46 -3.80 4.53 -13.46
C LYS A 46 -4.68 3.42 -12.89
N ASP A 47 -5.99 3.56 -13.10
CA ASP A 47 -7.03 2.62 -12.65
C ASP A 47 -7.15 2.47 -11.13
N GLY A 48 -6.73 3.47 -10.34
CA GLY A 48 -6.89 3.46 -8.89
C GLY A 48 -6.03 4.46 -8.12
N TRP A 49 -5.39 4.00 -7.04
CA TRP A 49 -4.67 4.84 -6.08
C TRP A 49 -3.35 4.20 -5.63
N SER A 50 -2.42 5.04 -5.20
CA SER A 50 -1.16 4.62 -4.60
C SER A 50 -1.02 5.24 -3.22
N VAL A 51 -0.75 4.43 -2.20
CA VAL A 51 -0.42 4.87 -0.84
C VAL A 51 1.05 4.57 -0.56
N TYR A 52 1.82 5.54 -0.08
CA TYR A 52 3.27 5.37 0.10
C TYR A 52 3.80 6.14 1.31
N SER A 53 4.87 5.64 1.91
CA SER A 53 5.55 6.35 2.99
C SER A 53 6.44 7.48 2.46
N ALA A 54 6.75 8.46 3.31
CA ALA A 54 7.81 9.43 3.07
C ALA A 54 9.11 8.74 2.65
N GLY A 55 9.83 9.33 1.69
CA GLY A 55 11.01 8.71 1.09
C GLY A 55 10.71 7.49 0.22
N GLN A 56 9.44 7.11 0.06
CA GLN A 56 8.98 5.97 -0.76
C GLN A 56 9.67 4.65 -0.41
N LEU A 57 9.94 4.46 0.90
CA LEU A 57 10.48 3.21 1.44
C LEU A 57 9.50 2.06 1.19
N GLU A 58 8.21 2.30 1.35
CA GLU A 58 7.15 1.34 1.07
C GLU A 58 6.00 2.02 0.33
N LEU A 59 5.33 1.23 -0.51
CA LEU A 59 4.29 1.65 -1.43
C LEU A 59 3.27 0.52 -1.53
N VAL A 60 2.00 0.88 -1.65
CA VAL A 60 0.95 -0.03 -2.08
C VAL A 60 0.13 0.61 -3.19
N ASP A 61 -0.03 -0.14 -4.28
CA ASP A 61 -0.92 0.20 -5.38
C ASP A 61 -2.24 -0.54 -5.22
N VAL A 62 -3.33 0.21 -5.31
CA VAL A 62 -4.70 -0.28 -5.20
C VAL A 62 -5.38 0.04 -6.52
N THR A 63 -5.48 -0.96 -7.40
CA THR A 63 -6.00 -0.78 -8.77
C THR A 63 -7.20 -1.69 -9.02
N SER A 64 -8.10 -1.25 -9.89
CA SER A 64 -9.23 -2.07 -10.33
C SER A 64 -8.84 -2.88 -11.55
N THR A 65 -9.27 -4.14 -11.60
CA THR A 65 -9.19 -4.95 -12.82
C THR A 65 -10.47 -5.77 -12.95
N GLY A 66 -11.36 -5.32 -13.85
CA GLY A 66 -12.73 -5.83 -13.90
C GLY A 66 -13.50 -5.45 -12.63
N ASP A 67 -14.19 -6.42 -12.03
CA ASP A 67 -15.03 -6.20 -10.85
C ASP A 67 -14.27 -6.30 -9.52
N LYS A 68 -12.95 -6.52 -9.55
CA LYS A 68 -12.13 -6.71 -8.35
C LYS A 68 -11.11 -5.59 -8.17
N THR A 69 -10.82 -5.31 -6.91
CA THR A 69 -9.71 -4.45 -6.49
C THR A 69 -8.49 -5.32 -6.22
N ASN A 70 -7.40 -5.04 -6.92
CA ASN A 70 -6.08 -5.65 -6.72
C ASN A 70 -5.20 -4.71 -5.89
N ILE A 71 -4.53 -5.30 -4.90
CA ILE A 71 -3.62 -4.58 -4.02
C ILE A 71 -2.22 -5.16 -4.22
N SER A 72 -1.26 -4.34 -4.60
CA SER A 72 0.14 -4.71 -4.81
C SER A 72 1.04 -3.94 -3.86
N PHE A 73 1.65 -4.62 -2.91
CA PHE A 73 2.54 -4.02 -1.92
C PHE A 73 4.00 -4.19 -2.31
N TYR A 74 4.78 -3.13 -2.13
CA TYR A 74 6.19 -3.01 -2.44
C TYR A 74 6.93 -2.36 -1.28
N HIS A 75 8.13 -2.83 -0.99
CA HIS A 75 8.97 -2.25 0.06
C HIS A 75 10.46 -2.26 -0.31
N GLN A 76 11.26 -1.34 0.21
CA GLN A 76 12.70 -1.35 -0.01
C GLN A 76 13.32 -2.59 0.65
N GLY A 77 14.38 -3.14 0.04
CA GLY A 77 15.17 -4.21 0.64
C GLY A 77 15.85 -3.77 1.94
N GLY A 78 16.01 -4.70 2.88
CA GLY A 78 16.65 -4.43 4.18
C GLY A 78 15.77 -3.71 5.21
N MET A 79 14.49 -3.48 4.91
CA MET A 79 13.56 -2.93 5.90
C MET A 79 13.29 -3.91 7.04
N PHE A 80 13.05 -3.36 8.24
CA PHE A 80 12.75 -4.18 9.40
C PHE A 80 11.44 -4.96 9.23
N LYS A 81 11.50 -6.27 9.50
CA LYS A 81 10.36 -7.18 9.36
C LYS A 81 9.12 -6.71 10.14
N TYR A 82 9.27 -6.18 11.35
CA TYR A 82 8.12 -5.70 12.14
C TYR A 82 7.35 -4.54 11.48
N ARG A 83 8.03 -3.69 10.70
CA ARG A 83 7.39 -2.59 9.96
C ARG A 83 6.63 -3.15 8.76
N ILE A 84 7.26 -4.05 8.01
CA ILE A 84 6.65 -4.76 6.87
C ILE A 84 5.39 -5.50 7.34
N ASP A 85 5.50 -6.30 8.41
CA ASP A 85 4.38 -7.06 8.97
C ASP A 85 3.25 -6.13 9.44
N ASN A 86 3.58 -4.98 10.04
CA ASN A 86 2.57 -3.98 10.41
C ASN A 86 1.83 -3.41 9.20
N ARG A 87 2.54 -3.10 8.10
CA ARG A 87 1.90 -2.63 6.85
C ARG A 87 1.00 -3.68 6.24
N ILE A 88 1.46 -4.92 6.17
CA ILE A 88 0.69 -6.05 5.65
C ILE A 88 -0.57 -6.27 6.50
N ASN A 89 -0.45 -6.26 7.84
CA ASN A 89 -1.60 -6.42 8.72
C ASN A 89 -2.66 -5.33 8.50
N SER A 90 -2.22 -4.08 8.30
CA SER A 90 -3.12 -2.97 7.97
C SER A 90 -3.78 -3.12 6.60
N ILE A 91 -3.11 -3.72 5.61
CA ILE A 91 -3.72 -4.04 4.32
C ILE A 91 -4.78 -5.13 4.50
N THR A 92 -4.44 -6.21 5.20
CA THR A 92 -5.33 -7.36 5.41
C THR A 92 -6.59 -6.99 6.18
N SER A 93 -6.56 -6.00 7.08
CA SER A 93 -7.75 -5.53 7.77
C SER A 93 -8.69 -4.69 6.90
N CYS A 94 -8.21 -4.18 5.76
CA CYS A 94 -8.95 -3.28 4.88
C CYS A 94 -9.64 -4.00 3.72
N ILE A 95 -9.22 -5.22 3.39
CA ILE A 95 -9.75 -5.99 2.27
C ILE A 95 -11.07 -6.68 2.59
#